data_AF-A0A7S0FVT9-F1
#
_entry.id   AF-A0A7S0FVT9-F1
#
_cell.length_a   1.000
_cell.length_b   1.000
_cell.length_c   1.000
_cell.angle_alpha   90.00
_cell.angle_beta   90.00
_cell.angle_gamma   90.00
#
_symmetry.space_group_name_H-M   'P 1'
#
loop_
_entity.id
_entity.type
_entity.pdbx_description
1 polymer ?
#
loop_
_entity_poly.entity_id
_entity_poly.type
_entity_poly.pdbx_seq_one_letter_code
_entity_poly.pdbx_strand_id
1 'polypeptide(L)'
;MKGYLAGSFLPLLAWLMPDAQEAAAVQELSGRVPAKWAPLQWPPPTASPTVVIEESVAVRAPSTSSSQGQTAATSTTQQPQFCERCCNDGYNPYPCFGVEACAAQGPRSGRYAFVLAQLGLPRWPWLTNLDNMRAQANKIIVKANSSVDILLLVPKAGSQGLNKEPTKDVKSALGCREKEILQRNAVKLREVDWSVPPTMRFIPPYWQANTWCGPQDLMRLHALGLKGYDAVAYYDQDIEFHGDVEPVLRCAASGRFLSTSGGVEEPLNVGFFAVRPDARLLHAAILFAQNASYE
;
A
#
# COMPACT_ATOMS: atom_id res chain seq x y z
N MET A 1 43.84 9.73 -55.43
CA MET A 1 42.89 9.43 -56.53
C MET A 1 41.88 8.43 -55.99
N LYS A 2 40.57 8.62 -55.83
CA LYS A 2 39.50 9.55 -56.25
C LYS A 2 38.61 9.73 -54.97
N GLY A 3 37.95 10.82 -54.60
CA GLY A 3 37.44 11.99 -55.30
C GLY A 3 35.91 11.88 -55.51
N TYR A 4 35.09 12.41 -54.59
CA TYR A 4 33.68 12.84 -54.76
C TYR A 4 33.37 13.81 -53.60
N LEU A 5 33.42 15.14 -53.79
CA LEU A 5 32.48 16.09 -54.40
C LEU A 5 31.24 16.40 -53.57
N ALA A 6 31.10 17.70 -53.33
CA ALA A 6 30.09 18.43 -52.58
C ALA A 6 28.95 18.93 -53.48
N GLY A 7 27.83 19.31 -52.85
CA GLY A 7 26.77 20.20 -53.38
C GLY A 7 25.58 20.18 -52.41
N SER A 8 25.31 21.16 -51.54
CA SER A 8 25.00 22.61 -51.68
C SER A 8 23.55 22.94 -52.08
N PHE A 9 22.83 23.53 -51.09
CA PHE A 9 21.82 24.61 -51.12
C PHE A 9 20.34 24.38 -51.58
N LEU A 10 19.43 24.34 -50.57
CA LEU A 10 18.20 25.15 -50.27
C LEU A 10 17.46 25.95 -51.39
N PRO A 11 16.22 26.49 -51.18
CA PRO A 11 15.06 26.11 -50.33
C PRO A 11 13.68 26.27 -51.04
N LEU A 12 12.59 25.67 -50.52
CA LEU A 12 11.19 26.12 -50.77
C LEU A 12 10.27 25.51 -49.69
N LEU A 13 9.92 26.29 -48.66
CA LEU A 13 8.65 26.98 -48.46
C LEU A 13 7.44 26.10 -48.07
N ALA A 14 7.06 26.30 -46.81
CA ALA A 14 5.70 26.47 -46.31
C ALA A 14 4.73 25.28 -46.33
N TRP A 15 4.71 24.48 -45.26
CA TRP A 15 3.49 23.81 -44.74
C TRP A 15 3.64 23.57 -43.23
N LEU A 16 3.31 24.58 -42.42
CA LEU A 16 3.12 24.47 -40.96
C LEU A 16 2.18 25.59 -40.50
N MET A 17 0.88 25.31 -40.44
CA MET A 17 -0.07 25.86 -39.46
C MET A 17 -1.29 24.92 -39.39
N PRO A 18 -1.65 24.35 -38.23
CA PRO A 18 -3.01 23.95 -37.97
C PRO A 18 -3.84 25.18 -37.58
N ASP A 19 -5.05 25.22 -38.13
CA ASP A 19 -6.03 26.29 -38.04
C ASP A 19 -6.43 26.69 -36.61
N ALA A 20 -6.63 28.00 -36.45
CA ALA A 20 -7.17 28.66 -35.26
C ALA A 20 -8.70 28.44 -35.09
N GLN A 21 -9.17 27.19 -35.10
CA GLN A 21 -10.59 26.85 -34.83
C GLN A 21 -10.82 25.93 -33.63
N GLU A 22 -9.80 25.58 -32.85
CA GLU A 22 -9.96 24.72 -31.66
C GLU A 22 -9.97 25.50 -30.31
N ALA A 23 -10.09 26.83 -30.36
CA ALA A 23 -10.17 27.67 -29.15
C ALA A 23 -11.60 28.00 -28.70
N ALA A 24 -12.63 27.65 -29.48
CA ALA A 24 -14.04 27.94 -29.14
C ALA A 24 -14.79 26.77 -28.50
N ALA A 25 -14.25 25.54 -28.51
CA ALA A 25 -14.92 24.35 -27.96
C ALA A 25 -14.63 24.10 -26.46
N VAL A 26 -13.74 24.88 -25.84
CA VAL A 26 -13.35 24.69 -24.43
C VAL A 26 -14.17 25.57 -23.47
N GLN A 27 -14.95 26.52 -23.97
CA GLN A 27 -15.77 27.40 -23.12
C GLN A 27 -17.22 26.92 -22.90
N GLU A 28 -17.70 25.93 -23.65
CA GLU A 28 -19.10 25.47 -23.60
C GLU A 28 -19.33 24.18 -22.78
N LEU A 29 -18.28 23.61 -22.17
CA LEU A 29 -18.37 22.43 -21.30
C LEU A 29 -18.32 22.74 -19.79
N SER A 30 -18.27 24.03 -19.42
CA SER A 30 -18.30 24.46 -18.01
C SER A 30 -19.72 24.57 -17.41
N GLY A 31 -20.77 24.35 -18.21
CA GLY A 31 -22.16 24.66 -17.85
C GLY A 31 -23.05 23.52 -17.37
N ARG A 32 -22.56 22.27 -17.21
CA ARG A 32 -23.41 21.14 -16.77
C ARG A 32 -22.71 20.20 -15.79
N VAL A 33 -22.40 20.71 -14.60
CA VAL A 33 -22.27 19.85 -13.42
C VAL A 33 -23.68 19.71 -12.81
N PRO A 34 -24.29 18.52 -12.75
CA PRO A 34 -25.57 18.35 -12.07
C PRO A 34 -25.42 18.73 -10.59
N ALA A 35 -26.29 19.62 -10.12
CA ALA A 35 -26.34 20.23 -8.79
C ALA A 35 -26.67 19.24 -7.64
N LYS A 36 -26.19 17.99 -7.70
CA LYS A 36 -26.51 16.93 -6.73
C LYS A 36 -25.35 16.42 -5.90
N TRP A 37 -24.19 17.07 -5.96
CA TRP A 37 -23.07 16.79 -5.07
C TRP A 37 -22.88 17.97 -4.12
N ALA A 38 -23.79 18.09 -3.15
CA ALA A 38 -23.49 18.88 -1.97
C ALA A 38 -22.26 18.25 -1.28
N PRO A 39 -21.31 19.05 -0.79
CA PRO A 39 -20.21 18.52 0.01
C PRO A 39 -20.81 17.72 1.17
N LEU A 40 -20.39 16.46 1.30
CA LEU A 40 -20.75 15.63 2.44
C LEU A 40 -20.30 16.39 3.69
N GLN A 41 -21.24 16.96 4.43
CA GLN A 41 -20.95 17.49 5.75
C GLN A 41 -20.55 16.30 6.61
N TRP A 42 -19.27 16.25 6.99
CA TRP A 42 -18.79 15.30 7.98
C TRP A 42 -19.62 15.52 9.25
N PRO A 43 -20.22 14.47 9.85
CA PRO A 43 -20.75 14.62 11.19
C PRO A 43 -19.59 15.12 12.09
N PRO A 44 -19.85 16.03 13.03
CA PRO A 44 -18.84 16.42 14.00
C PRO A 44 -18.29 15.14 14.65
N PRO A 45 -16.98 15.06 14.92
CA PRO A 45 -16.40 13.89 15.56
C PRO A 45 -17.20 13.59 16.82
N THR A 46 -17.93 12.49 16.82
CA THR A 46 -18.47 11.93 18.06
C THR A 46 -17.26 11.69 18.95
N ALA A 47 -17.26 12.32 20.12
CA ALA A 47 -16.18 12.22 21.09
C ALA A 47 -15.70 10.77 21.15
N SER A 48 -14.46 10.55 20.69
CA SER A 48 -13.79 9.28 20.91
C SER A 48 -13.84 9.00 22.40
N PRO A 49 -14.11 7.77 22.85
CA PRO A 49 -13.94 7.45 24.26
C PRO A 49 -12.51 7.84 24.62
N THR A 50 -12.38 8.73 25.61
CA THR A 50 -11.10 9.06 26.22
C THR A 50 -10.51 7.75 26.75
N VAL A 51 -9.58 7.17 25.99
CA VAL A 51 -8.78 6.07 26.49
C VAL A 51 -7.78 6.70 27.45
N VAL A 52 -8.13 6.69 28.72
CA VAL A 52 -7.18 6.94 29.79
C VAL A 52 -6.18 5.79 29.73
N ILE A 53 -4.99 6.05 29.21
CA ILE A 53 -3.86 5.15 29.34
C ILE A 53 -3.38 5.35 30.77
N GLU A 54 -3.80 4.48 31.70
CA GLU A 54 -3.09 4.34 32.97
C GLU A 54 -1.69 3.80 32.65
N GLU A 55 -0.68 4.63 32.90
CA GLU A 55 0.72 4.20 32.97
C GLU A 55 0.84 3.10 34.02
N SER A 56 1.07 1.87 33.59
CA SER A 56 1.52 0.80 34.47
C SER A 56 2.96 1.12 34.89
N VAL A 57 3.07 1.56 36.15
CA VAL A 57 4.32 1.84 36.87
C VAL A 57 5.25 0.61 36.78
N ALA A 58 6.34 0.75 36.04
CA ALA A 58 7.43 -0.21 36.07
C ALA A 58 8.15 -0.15 37.42
N VAL A 59 8.19 -1.29 38.11
CA VAL A 59 8.88 -1.48 39.39
C VAL A 59 10.40 -1.28 39.19
N ARG A 60 10.96 -0.24 39.82
CA ARG A 60 12.42 0.01 39.88
C ARG A 60 13.12 -1.02 40.76
N ALA A 61 14.18 -1.64 40.24
CA ALA A 61 15.21 -2.27 41.06
C ALA A 61 16.20 -1.20 41.60
N PRO A 62 16.76 -1.37 42.81
CA PRO A 62 17.72 -0.42 43.36
C PRO A 62 19.13 -0.68 42.81
N SER A 63 19.74 0.32 42.19
CA SER A 63 21.17 0.36 41.91
C SER A 63 21.88 1.27 42.91
N THR A 64 22.87 0.70 43.58
CA THR A 64 23.73 1.32 44.57
C THR A 64 24.75 2.28 43.95
N SER A 65 25.06 3.32 44.72
CA SER A 65 25.94 4.45 44.41
C SER A 65 27.44 4.15 44.54
N SER A 66 28.25 4.87 43.73
CA SER A 66 29.62 5.42 43.98
C SER A 66 30.43 5.33 42.66
N SER A 67 31.30 6.25 42.24
CA SER A 67 31.94 7.42 42.83
C SER A 67 32.41 8.37 41.71
N GLN A 68 32.77 9.59 42.09
CA GLN A 68 33.15 10.73 41.25
C GLN A 68 34.51 10.56 40.55
N GLY A 69 34.61 11.05 39.30
CA GLY A 69 35.86 11.28 38.60
C GLY A 69 35.61 12.09 37.32
N GLN A 70 35.90 13.40 37.37
CA GLN A 70 35.84 14.28 36.20
C GLN A 70 37.09 14.07 35.35
N THR A 71 36.91 13.53 34.14
CA THR A 71 37.94 13.50 33.09
C THR A 71 37.34 13.91 31.76
N ALA A 72 38.16 14.64 30.99
CA ALA A 72 37.95 15.24 29.68
C ALA A 72 36.84 14.62 28.81
N ALA A 73 35.97 15.51 28.30
CA ALA A 73 34.87 15.21 27.40
C ALA A 73 35.38 14.72 26.03
N THR A 74 35.76 13.45 25.99
CA THR A 74 35.81 12.69 24.74
C THR A 74 34.36 12.56 24.28
N SER A 75 34.01 13.23 23.18
CA SER A 75 32.77 13.00 22.44
C SER A 75 32.75 11.54 21.98
N THR A 76 32.42 10.62 22.88
CA THR A 76 32.00 9.28 22.52
C THR A 76 30.72 9.46 21.73
N THR A 77 30.85 9.37 20.39
CA THR A 77 29.74 9.12 19.49
C THR A 77 29.06 7.87 20.03
N GLN A 78 28.01 8.06 20.85
CA GLN A 78 27.20 6.96 21.34
C GLN A 78 26.66 6.30 20.07
N GLN A 79 27.16 5.12 19.76
CA GLN A 79 26.55 4.32 18.72
C GLN A 79 25.07 4.20 19.11
N PRO A 80 24.15 4.48 18.17
CA PRO A 80 22.73 4.40 18.48
C PRO A 80 22.47 3.04 19.10
N GLN A 81 21.99 3.03 20.34
CA GLN A 81 21.61 1.80 21.02
C GLN A 81 20.45 1.19 20.23
N PHE A 82 20.78 0.24 19.35
CA PHE A 82 19.80 -0.62 18.74
C PHE A 82 19.17 -1.45 19.86
N CYS A 83 17.94 -1.13 20.24
CA CYS A 83 17.17 -2.02 21.09
C CYS A 83 16.55 -3.13 20.25
N GLU A 84 16.86 -4.38 20.60
CA GLU A 84 16.43 -5.60 19.89
C GLU A 84 14.91 -5.76 19.75
N ARG A 85 14.11 -4.96 20.47
CA ARG A 85 12.64 -5.02 20.48
C ARG A 85 11.98 -3.66 20.30
N CYS A 86 12.66 -2.74 19.63
CA CYS A 86 12.11 -1.45 19.30
C CYS A 86 11.69 -1.38 17.85
N CYS A 87 10.63 -0.63 17.63
CA CYS A 87 10.19 -0.14 16.35
C CYS A 87 10.75 1.27 16.17
N ASN A 88 10.60 1.86 14.98
CA ASN A 88 11.01 3.23 14.70
C ASN A 88 9.76 4.08 14.43
N ASP A 89 9.65 5.25 15.06
CA ASP A 89 8.54 6.20 14.84
C ASP A 89 8.78 7.18 13.67
N GLY A 90 9.89 6.99 12.94
CA GLY A 90 10.43 7.88 11.91
C GLY A 90 11.62 8.70 12.40
N TYR A 91 11.79 8.87 13.71
CA TYR A 91 12.81 9.73 14.31
C TYR A 91 13.62 9.00 15.40
N ASN A 92 12.96 8.22 16.24
CA ASN A 92 13.53 7.59 17.42
C ASN A 92 13.11 6.12 17.53
N PRO A 93 13.94 5.28 18.20
CA PRO A 93 13.49 3.96 18.63
C PRO A 93 12.37 4.09 19.67
N TYR A 94 11.30 3.32 19.49
CA TYR A 94 10.12 3.32 20.35
C TYR A 94 9.67 1.87 20.65
N PRO A 95 9.07 1.57 21.82
CA PRO A 95 8.52 0.24 22.08
C PRO A 95 7.55 -0.21 20.98
N CYS A 96 7.73 -1.42 20.46
CA CYS A 96 6.84 -1.94 19.44
C CYS A 96 5.41 -2.09 19.96
N PHE A 97 4.45 -1.87 19.06
CA PHE A 97 3.03 -2.02 19.36
C PHE A 97 2.69 -3.48 19.70
N GLY A 98 2.04 -3.71 20.84
CA GLY A 98 1.63 -5.04 21.29
C GLY A 98 0.42 -5.57 20.52
N VAL A 99 0.65 -6.26 19.40
CA VAL A 99 -0.39 -6.78 18.51
C VAL A 99 -1.29 -7.79 19.24
N GLU A 100 -0.75 -8.62 20.11
CA GLU A 100 -1.49 -9.62 20.89
C GLU A 100 -2.42 -8.96 21.90
N ALA A 101 -1.94 -7.93 22.60
CA ALA A 101 -2.75 -7.16 23.56
C ALA A 101 -3.90 -6.44 22.85
N CYS A 102 -3.65 -5.91 21.64
CA CYS A 102 -4.69 -5.35 20.80
C CYS A 102 -5.69 -6.41 20.31
N ALA A 103 -5.20 -7.57 19.85
CA ALA A 103 -6.02 -8.67 19.38
C ALA A 103 -6.95 -9.23 20.46
N ALA A 104 -6.53 -9.18 21.73
CA ALA A 104 -7.37 -9.55 22.87
C ALA A 104 -8.63 -8.67 23.00
N GLN A 105 -8.59 -7.44 22.50
CA GLN A 105 -9.73 -6.51 22.44
C GLN A 105 -10.54 -6.63 21.14
N GLY A 106 -9.97 -7.27 20.12
CA GLY A 106 -10.61 -7.54 18.84
C GLY A 106 -11.63 -8.68 18.90
N PRO A 107 -12.47 -8.82 17.86
CA PRO A 107 -13.45 -9.90 17.78
C PRO A 107 -12.76 -11.26 17.81
N ARG A 108 -13.42 -12.27 18.40
CA ARG A 108 -12.89 -13.64 18.47
C ARG A 108 -12.98 -14.38 17.15
N SER A 109 -13.92 -14.00 16.30
CA SER A 109 -14.13 -14.55 14.97
C SER A 109 -14.49 -13.44 13.99
N GLY A 110 -14.31 -13.70 12.70
CA GLY A 110 -14.68 -12.73 11.67
C GLY A 110 -14.47 -13.26 10.26
N ARG A 111 -14.77 -12.39 9.30
CA ARG A 111 -14.46 -12.58 7.89
C ARG A 111 -13.22 -11.78 7.52
N TYR A 112 -12.13 -12.48 7.25
CA TYR A 112 -10.83 -11.90 7.00
C TYR A 112 -10.34 -12.17 5.58
N ALA A 113 -9.36 -11.39 5.14
CA ALA A 113 -8.63 -11.68 3.92
C ALA A 113 -7.13 -11.43 4.04
N PHE A 114 -6.34 -12.30 3.42
CA PHE A 114 -4.98 -12.00 3.00
C PHE A 114 -5.03 -11.46 1.57
N VAL A 115 -4.36 -10.33 1.34
CA VAL A 115 -4.45 -9.59 0.09
C VAL A 115 -3.07 -9.49 -0.54
N LEU A 116 -2.98 -9.85 -1.80
CA LEU A 116 -1.81 -9.74 -2.66
C LEU A 116 -2.17 -8.84 -3.85
N ALA A 117 -1.19 -8.22 -4.48
CA ALA A 117 -1.38 -7.40 -5.68
C ALA A 117 -0.49 -7.90 -6.82
N GLN A 118 -1.06 -8.10 -8.01
CA GLN A 118 -0.32 -8.44 -9.23
C GLN A 118 -0.57 -7.41 -10.33
N LEU A 119 0.48 -6.68 -10.69
CA LEU A 119 0.47 -5.81 -11.86
C LEU A 119 1.26 -6.44 -13.01
N GLY A 120 0.67 -6.47 -14.20
CA GLY A 120 1.30 -7.05 -15.39
C GLY A 120 1.43 -8.57 -15.31
N LEU A 121 2.30 -9.12 -16.15
CA LEU A 121 2.48 -10.56 -16.28
C LEU A 121 3.21 -11.15 -15.06
N PRO A 122 2.80 -12.33 -14.58
CA PRO A 122 3.51 -13.03 -13.53
C PRO A 122 4.96 -13.32 -13.99
N ARG A 123 5.93 -13.07 -13.11
CA ARG A 123 7.35 -13.36 -13.35
C ARG A 123 7.83 -14.35 -12.31
N TRP A 124 8.69 -15.28 -12.72
CA TRP A 124 9.23 -16.28 -11.80
C TRP A 124 10.38 -15.69 -10.96
N PRO A 125 10.45 -15.95 -9.65
CA PRO A 125 9.50 -16.72 -8.83
C PRO A 125 8.17 -15.96 -8.59
N TRP A 126 7.04 -16.64 -8.80
CA TRP A 126 5.70 -16.05 -8.64
C TRP A 126 4.97 -16.70 -7.47
N LEU A 127 4.58 -15.90 -6.47
CA LEU A 127 3.74 -16.31 -5.34
C LEU A 127 4.24 -17.57 -4.61
N THR A 128 5.55 -17.67 -4.36
CA THR A 128 6.20 -18.87 -3.82
C THR A 128 5.70 -19.29 -2.43
N ASN A 129 5.18 -18.34 -1.65
CA ASN A 129 4.81 -18.57 -0.25
C ASN A 129 3.30 -18.78 -0.06
N LEU A 130 2.54 -19.01 -1.15
CA LEU A 130 1.09 -19.20 -1.07
C LEU A 130 0.68 -20.43 -0.26
N ASP A 131 1.44 -21.53 -0.35
CA ASP A 131 1.12 -22.75 0.42
C ASP A 131 1.22 -22.47 1.93
N ASN A 132 2.22 -21.69 2.34
CA ASN A 132 2.40 -21.23 3.72
C ASN A 132 1.23 -20.31 4.14
N MET A 133 0.88 -19.33 3.31
CA MET A 133 -0.26 -18.42 3.54
C MET A 133 -1.58 -19.19 3.68
N ARG A 134 -1.83 -20.18 2.81
CA ARG A 134 -3.02 -21.05 2.86
C ARG A 134 -3.04 -21.90 4.13
N ALA A 135 -1.90 -22.43 4.55
CA ALA A 135 -1.81 -23.19 5.80
C ALA A 135 -2.20 -22.33 7.01
N GLN A 136 -1.76 -21.06 7.06
CA GLN A 136 -2.15 -20.14 8.13
C GLN A 136 -3.63 -19.75 8.06
N ALA A 137 -4.17 -19.50 6.86
CA ALA A 137 -5.61 -19.26 6.67
C ALA A 137 -6.45 -20.43 7.24
N ASN A 138 -6.06 -21.68 6.92
CA ASN A 138 -6.73 -22.88 7.44
C ASN A 138 -6.67 -22.98 8.97
N LYS A 139 -5.52 -22.68 9.58
CA LYS A 139 -5.37 -22.68 11.04
C LYS A 139 -6.33 -21.69 11.69
N ILE A 140 -6.43 -20.47 11.16
CA ILE A 140 -7.34 -19.43 11.67
C ILE A 140 -8.80 -19.87 11.52
N ILE A 141 -9.18 -20.42 10.36
CA ILE A 141 -10.54 -20.91 10.11
C ILE A 141 -10.96 -21.92 11.18
N VAL A 142 -10.11 -22.91 11.46
CA VAL A 142 -10.37 -23.98 12.44
C VAL A 142 -10.34 -23.44 13.87
N LYS A 143 -9.31 -22.68 14.23
CA LYS A 143 -9.07 -22.20 15.61
C LYS A 143 -10.11 -21.19 16.08
N ALA A 144 -10.49 -20.26 15.20
CA ALA A 144 -11.30 -19.09 15.56
C ALA A 144 -12.71 -19.13 14.95
N ASN A 145 -13.14 -20.26 14.37
CA ASN A 145 -14.40 -20.37 13.63
C ASN A 145 -14.64 -19.16 12.68
N SER A 146 -13.58 -18.80 11.96
CA SER A 146 -13.52 -17.60 11.11
C SER A 146 -13.50 -18.01 9.63
N SER A 147 -13.65 -17.04 8.74
CA SER A 147 -13.34 -17.24 7.32
C SER A 147 -12.12 -16.42 6.93
N VAL A 148 -11.23 -17.01 6.14
CA VAL A 148 -10.04 -16.32 5.62
C VAL A 148 -9.92 -16.59 4.14
N ASP A 149 -10.14 -15.55 3.35
CA ASP A 149 -9.94 -15.59 1.90
C ASP A 149 -8.50 -15.17 1.54
N ILE A 150 -7.94 -15.74 0.47
CA ILE A 150 -6.72 -15.23 -0.15
C ILE A 150 -7.15 -14.52 -1.43
N LEU A 151 -6.89 -13.22 -1.52
CA LEU A 151 -7.28 -12.37 -2.64
C LEU A 151 -6.04 -11.95 -3.41
N LEU A 152 -6.06 -12.15 -4.73
CA LEU A 152 -5.07 -11.56 -5.62
C LEU A 152 -5.74 -10.43 -6.41
N LEU A 153 -5.38 -9.20 -6.07
CA LEU A 153 -5.82 -8.00 -6.78
C LEU A 153 -5.15 -7.96 -8.15
N VAL A 154 -5.95 -7.83 -9.20
CA VAL A 154 -5.50 -7.67 -10.59
C VAL A 154 -6.24 -6.50 -11.22
N PRO A 155 -5.61 -5.69 -12.07
CA PRO A 155 -6.32 -4.63 -12.76
C PRO A 155 -7.36 -5.24 -13.71
N LYS A 156 -8.55 -4.64 -13.75
CA LYS A 156 -9.58 -5.01 -14.72
C LYS A 156 -9.05 -4.74 -16.13
N ALA A 157 -9.34 -5.62 -17.10
CA ALA A 157 -8.95 -5.40 -18.48
C ALA A 157 -9.47 -4.03 -18.98
N GLY A 158 -8.58 -3.22 -19.57
CA GLY A 158 -8.93 -1.89 -20.05
C GLY A 158 -9.05 -0.80 -18.98
N SER A 159 -8.75 -1.12 -17.72
CA SER A 159 -8.77 -0.13 -16.63
C SER A 159 -7.65 0.90 -16.76
N GLN A 160 -7.75 1.98 -15.99
CA GLN A 160 -6.75 3.04 -16.03
C GLN A 160 -5.38 2.55 -15.55
N GLY A 161 -4.42 2.57 -16.47
CA GLY A 161 -3.00 2.34 -16.22
C GLY A 161 -2.19 3.62 -16.16
N LEU A 162 -0.87 3.45 -16.15
CA LEU A 162 0.09 4.53 -16.35
C LEU A 162 -0.18 5.26 -17.68
N ASN A 163 0.00 6.57 -17.71
CA ASN A 163 -0.17 7.41 -18.91
C ASN A 163 -1.55 7.31 -19.60
N LYS A 164 -2.59 6.89 -18.87
CA LYS A 164 -3.92 6.59 -19.43
C LYS A 164 -3.93 5.41 -20.43
N GLU A 165 -2.84 4.63 -20.47
CA GLU A 165 -2.82 3.39 -21.24
C GLU A 165 -3.71 2.34 -20.56
N PRO A 166 -4.57 1.64 -21.32
CA PRO A 166 -5.41 0.60 -20.76
C PRO A 166 -4.57 -0.56 -20.21
N THR A 167 -4.89 -1.05 -19.01
CA THR A 167 -4.20 -2.20 -18.44
C THR A 167 -4.49 -3.48 -19.24
N LYS A 168 -3.44 -4.28 -19.45
CA LYS A 168 -3.57 -5.62 -20.04
C LYS A 168 -4.44 -6.52 -19.17
N ASP A 169 -5.15 -7.44 -19.81
CA ASP A 169 -5.91 -8.46 -19.11
C ASP A 169 -4.96 -9.50 -18.48
N VAL A 170 -4.65 -9.30 -17.20
CA VAL A 170 -3.78 -10.21 -16.44
C VAL A 170 -4.41 -11.61 -16.34
N LYS A 171 -5.74 -11.70 -16.28
CA LYS A 171 -6.46 -12.96 -16.06
C LYS A 171 -6.37 -13.89 -17.27
N SER A 172 -6.52 -13.35 -18.48
CA SER A 172 -6.31 -14.16 -19.71
C SER A 172 -4.84 -14.52 -19.93
N ALA A 173 -3.91 -13.72 -19.40
CA ALA A 173 -2.48 -13.98 -19.52
C ALA A 173 -1.91 -15.00 -18.53
N LEU A 174 -2.71 -15.50 -17.58
CA LEU A 174 -2.28 -16.58 -16.67
C LEU A 174 -2.14 -17.91 -17.43
N GLY A 175 -0.96 -18.50 -17.38
CA GLY A 175 -0.68 -19.83 -17.92
C GLY A 175 -1.30 -20.95 -17.09
N CYS A 176 -1.10 -22.20 -17.54
CA CYS A 176 -1.63 -23.38 -16.84
C CYS A 176 -1.05 -23.52 -15.43
N ARG A 177 0.26 -23.29 -15.28
CA ARG A 177 0.94 -23.37 -13.99
C ARG A 177 0.42 -22.33 -13.01
N GLU A 178 0.25 -21.09 -13.46
CA GLU A 178 -0.26 -20.01 -12.62
C GLU A 178 -1.68 -20.32 -12.13
N LYS A 179 -2.54 -20.79 -13.04
CA LYS A 179 -3.91 -21.20 -12.70
C LYS A 179 -3.94 -22.34 -11.70
N GLU A 180 -3.06 -23.33 -11.85
CA GLU A 180 -2.92 -24.45 -10.90
C GLU A 180 -2.53 -23.96 -9.50
N ILE A 181 -1.53 -23.07 -9.40
CA ILE A 181 -1.10 -22.49 -8.11
C ILE A 181 -2.26 -21.76 -7.41
N LEU A 182 -3.01 -20.95 -8.16
CA LEU A 182 -4.17 -20.22 -7.62
C LEU A 182 -5.28 -21.17 -7.17
N GLN A 183 -5.60 -22.19 -7.98
CA GLN A 183 -6.63 -23.18 -7.67
C GLN A 183 -6.28 -23.99 -6.42
N ARG A 184 -5.05 -24.53 -6.36
CA ARG A 184 -4.56 -25.32 -5.23
C ARG A 184 -4.63 -24.56 -3.90
N ASN A 185 -4.38 -23.25 -3.94
CA ASN A 185 -4.40 -22.38 -2.76
C ASN A 185 -5.72 -21.65 -2.55
N ALA A 186 -6.77 -22.00 -3.30
CA ALA A 186 -8.08 -21.35 -3.24
C ALA A 186 -8.00 -19.81 -3.31
N VAL A 187 -7.07 -19.30 -4.13
CA VAL A 187 -6.88 -17.86 -4.33
C VAL A 187 -8.00 -17.33 -5.22
N LYS A 188 -8.65 -16.25 -4.76
CA LYS A 188 -9.69 -15.55 -5.52
C LYS A 188 -9.07 -14.38 -6.26
N LEU A 189 -9.22 -14.36 -7.57
CA LEU A 189 -8.87 -13.19 -8.38
C LEU A 189 -9.90 -12.09 -8.13
N ARG A 190 -9.42 -10.90 -7.76
CA ARG A 190 -10.26 -9.71 -7.55
C ARG A 190 -9.83 -8.62 -8.52
N GLU A 191 -10.68 -8.35 -9.49
CA GLU A 191 -10.47 -7.22 -10.39
C GLU A 191 -10.63 -5.89 -9.64
N VAL A 192 -9.76 -4.94 -9.97
CA VAL A 192 -9.78 -3.57 -9.45
C VAL A 192 -9.86 -2.56 -10.58
N ASP A 193 -10.48 -1.41 -10.30
CA ASP A 193 -10.84 -0.43 -11.33
C ASP A 193 -9.67 0.41 -11.85
N TRP A 194 -8.52 0.34 -11.20
CA TRP A 194 -7.32 1.06 -11.60
C TRP A 194 -6.06 0.47 -10.97
N SER A 195 -4.94 0.62 -11.67
CA SER A 195 -3.59 0.40 -11.11
C SER A 195 -2.94 1.71 -10.64
N VAL A 196 -3.40 2.85 -11.17
CA VAL A 196 -3.02 4.20 -10.75
C VAL A 196 -4.31 4.98 -10.51
N PRO A 197 -4.51 5.62 -9.35
CA PRO A 197 -5.70 6.41 -9.08
C PRO A 197 -6.01 7.37 -10.24
N PRO A 198 -7.31 7.55 -10.58
CA PRO A 198 -7.70 8.47 -11.63
C PRO A 198 -7.26 9.89 -11.28
N THR A 199 -6.86 10.65 -12.30
CA THR A 199 -6.48 12.07 -12.20
C THR A 199 -5.40 12.38 -11.16
N MET A 200 -4.42 11.47 -10.95
CA MET A 200 -3.23 11.80 -10.17
C MET A 200 -2.50 12.99 -10.77
N ARG A 201 -2.17 13.97 -9.92
CA ARG A 201 -1.45 15.18 -10.33
C ARG A 201 0.02 14.90 -10.64
N PHE A 202 0.63 14.00 -9.87
CA PHE A 202 2.03 13.65 -10.00
C PHE A 202 2.20 12.18 -10.40
N ILE A 203 2.76 11.94 -11.58
CA ILE A 203 3.18 10.61 -12.05
C ILE A 203 4.65 10.74 -12.44
N PRO A 204 5.58 10.17 -11.65
CA PRO A 204 7.00 10.25 -11.97
C PRO A 204 7.31 9.66 -13.35
N PRO A 205 8.13 10.32 -14.18
CA PRO A 205 8.50 9.80 -15.50
C PRO A 205 9.13 8.40 -15.46
N TYR A 206 9.89 8.09 -14.40
CA TYR A 206 10.58 6.81 -14.26
C TYR A 206 9.63 5.62 -14.00
N TRP A 207 8.37 5.85 -13.61
CA TRP A 207 7.37 4.77 -13.48
C TRP A 207 7.06 4.11 -14.83
N GLN A 208 7.35 4.78 -15.95
CA GLN A 208 7.22 4.20 -17.28
C GLN A 208 8.23 3.07 -17.53
N ALA A 209 9.42 3.16 -16.94
CA ALA A 209 10.50 2.19 -17.10
C ALA A 209 10.50 1.13 -15.99
N ASN A 210 10.00 1.47 -14.80
CA ASN A 210 9.94 0.58 -13.65
C ASN A 210 8.55 0.57 -13.04
N THR A 211 7.76 -0.46 -13.36
CA THR A 211 6.40 -0.62 -12.83
C THR A 211 6.36 -1.34 -11.49
N TRP A 212 7.51 -1.82 -10.97
CA TRP A 212 7.58 -2.56 -9.71
C TRP A 212 7.32 -1.64 -8.52
N CYS A 213 8.00 -0.48 -8.47
CA CYS A 213 7.71 0.59 -7.51
C CYS A 213 6.77 1.62 -8.15
N GLY A 214 5.65 1.94 -7.50
CA GLY A 214 4.69 2.94 -7.96
C GLY A 214 3.30 2.37 -8.23
N PRO A 215 2.93 1.98 -9.46
CA PRO A 215 1.55 1.56 -9.74
C PRO A 215 1.12 0.32 -8.96
N GLN A 216 2.01 -0.66 -8.75
CA GLN A 216 1.68 -1.80 -7.88
C GLN A 216 1.46 -1.35 -6.41
N ASP A 217 2.24 -0.37 -5.95
CA ASP A 217 2.11 0.26 -4.62
C ASP A 217 0.83 1.07 -4.46
N LEU A 218 0.28 1.59 -5.55
CA LEU A 218 -1.01 2.25 -5.54
C LEU A 218 -2.14 1.24 -5.62
N MET A 219 -1.98 0.17 -6.40
CA MET A 219 -3.02 -0.85 -6.56
C MET A 219 -3.33 -1.58 -5.25
N ARG A 220 -2.36 -1.77 -4.34
CA ARG A 220 -2.62 -2.35 -3.02
C ARG A 220 -3.60 -1.51 -2.17
N LEU A 221 -3.74 -0.21 -2.44
CA LEU A 221 -4.68 0.66 -1.71
C LEU A 221 -6.14 0.22 -1.86
N HIS A 222 -6.50 -0.55 -2.88
CA HIS A 222 -7.83 -1.15 -3.01
C HIS A 222 -8.19 -2.03 -1.80
N ALA A 223 -7.20 -2.58 -1.08
CA ALA A 223 -7.43 -3.30 0.17
C ALA A 223 -8.17 -2.46 1.22
N LEU A 224 -7.91 -1.15 1.26
CA LEU A 224 -8.53 -0.21 2.19
C LEU A 224 -10.07 -0.17 2.05
N GLY A 225 -10.61 -0.51 0.88
CA GLY A 225 -12.05 -0.44 0.57
C GLY A 225 -12.74 -1.78 0.33
N LEU A 226 -12.10 -2.92 0.68
CA LEU A 226 -12.67 -4.25 0.47
C LEU A 226 -13.90 -4.52 1.35
N LYS A 227 -15.08 -4.35 0.76
CA LYS A 227 -16.37 -4.55 1.44
C LYS A 227 -16.57 -6.00 1.90
N GLY A 228 -17.21 -6.15 3.06
CA GLY A 228 -17.66 -7.45 3.57
C GLY A 228 -16.60 -8.24 4.35
N TYR A 229 -15.46 -7.63 4.65
CA TYR A 229 -14.44 -8.18 5.55
C TYR A 229 -14.35 -7.33 6.81
N ASP A 230 -14.19 -7.99 7.96
CA ASP A 230 -13.96 -7.35 9.25
C ASP A 230 -12.51 -6.84 9.37
N ALA A 231 -11.58 -7.53 8.71
CA ALA A 231 -10.20 -7.10 8.54
C ALA A 231 -9.57 -7.66 7.26
N VAL A 232 -8.60 -6.93 6.73
CA VAL A 232 -7.74 -7.40 5.65
C VAL A 232 -6.29 -7.15 6.01
N ALA A 233 -5.40 -8.03 5.59
CA ALA A 233 -3.97 -7.85 5.68
C ALA A 233 -3.36 -7.98 4.28
N TYR A 234 -2.80 -6.89 3.79
CA TYR A 234 -2.00 -6.87 2.57
C TYR A 234 -0.59 -7.35 2.87
N TYR A 235 -0.04 -8.14 1.95
CA TYR A 235 1.36 -8.57 1.95
C TYR A 235 1.94 -8.43 0.55
N ASP A 236 3.22 -8.08 0.45
CA ASP A 236 3.99 -8.28 -0.75
C ASP A 236 4.12 -9.77 -1.08
N GLN A 237 4.36 -10.08 -2.35
CA GLN A 237 4.33 -11.44 -2.88
C GLN A 237 5.46 -12.34 -2.37
N ASP A 238 6.49 -11.75 -1.78
CA ASP A 238 7.70 -12.37 -1.25
C ASP A 238 7.65 -12.61 0.27
N ILE A 239 6.55 -12.24 0.94
CA ILE A 239 6.39 -12.48 2.38
C ILE A 239 6.10 -13.95 2.67
N GLU A 240 6.76 -14.50 3.68
CA GLU A 240 6.49 -15.82 4.26
C GLU A 240 6.00 -15.67 5.71
N PHE A 241 4.99 -16.44 6.12
CA PHE A 241 4.51 -16.40 7.50
C PHE A 241 5.28 -17.38 8.38
N HIS A 242 5.94 -16.84 9.39
CA HIS A 242 6.56 -17.60 10.47
C HIS A 242 5.75 -17.39 11.75
N GLY A 243 4.89 -18.36 12.09
CA GLY A 243 4.07 -18.31 13.32
C GLY A 243 2.59 -18.03 13.09
N ASP A 244 1.91 -17.58 14.14
CA ASP A 244 0.47 -17.29 14.15
C ASP A 244 0.22 -15.83 13.74
N VAL A 245 -0.54 -15.63 12.66
CA VAL A 245 -0.90 -14.31 12.13
C VAL A 245 -2.34 -13.91 12.47
N GLU A 246 -3.09 -14.73 13.21
CA GLU A 246 -4.43 -14.37 13.71
C GLU A 246 -4.46 -13.04 14.48
N PRO A 247 -3.49 -12.74 15.38
CA PRO A 247 -3.52 -11.51 16.16
C PRO A 247 -3.55 -10.25 15.30
N VAL A 248 -2.85 -10.26 14.16
CA VAL A 248 -2.84 -9.13 13.21
C VAL A 248 -4.25 -8.81 12.72
N LEU A 249 -4.97 -9.83 12.24
CA LEU A 249 -6.32 -9.65 11.71
C LEU A 249 -7.31 -9.20 12.77
N ARG A 250 -7.23 -9.79 13.97
CA ARG A 250 -8.13 -9.44 15.08
C ARG A 250 -7.88 -8.02 15.60
N CYS A 251 -6.62 -7.63 15.72
CA CYS A 251 -6.28 -6.26 16.08
C CYS A 251 -6.73 -5.27 15.00
N ALA A 252 -6.49 -5.55 13.72
CA ALA A 252 -6.99 -4.71 12.63
C ALA A 252 -8.53 -4.57 12.64
N ALA A 253 -9.25 -5.67 12.92
CA ALA A 253 -10.72 -5.67 13.01
C ALA A 253 -11.27 -4.77 14.13
N SER A 254 -10.47 -4.48 15.17
CA SER A 254 -10.82 -3.48 16.20
C SER A 254 -10.79 -2.02 15.70
N GLY A 255 -10.41 -1.80 14.44
CA GLY A 255 -10.30 -0.47 13.83
C GLY A 255 -8.89 0.12 13.88
N ARG A 256 -7.86 -0.70 14.15
CA ARG A 256 -6.46 -0.28 14.08
C ARG A 256 -5.92 -0.42 12.66
N PHE A 257 -4.99 0.46 12.31
CA PHE A 257 -4.10 0.28 11.17
C PHE A 257 -2.78 -0.28 11.71
N LEU A 258 -2.31 -1.38 11.13
CA LEU A 258 -1.06 -2.04 11.50
C LEU A 258 -0.13 -2.05 10.30
N SER A 259 1.15 -1.84 10.57
CA SER A 259 2.23 -2.10 9.64
C SER A 259 3.52 -2.31 10.45
N THR A 260 4.62 -2.63 9.77
CA THR A 260 5.95 -2.73 10.37
C THR A 260 6.75 -1.46 10.08
N SER A 261 7.84 -1.23 10.82
CA SER A 261 8.82 -0.21 10.47
C SER A 261 9.59 -0.63 9.21
N GLY A 262 9.87 0.31 8.31
CA GLY A 262 10.61 0.04 7.05
C GLY A 262 12.11 -0.16 7.25
N GLY A 263 12.68 0.45 8.30
CA GLY A 263 14.10 0.45 8.57
C GLY A 263 14.52 1.72 9.30
N VAL A 264 15.78 2.13 9.10
CA VAL A 264 16.28 3.42 9.59
C VAL A 264 15.57 4.53 8.82
N GLU A 265 14.93 5.48 9.53
CA GLU A 265 14.21 6.64 8.98
C GLU A 265 12.94 6.31 8.15
N GLU A 266 12.53 5.04 8.11
CA GLU A 266 11.31 4.63 7.43
C GLU A 266 10.22 4.31 8.47
N PRO A 267 9.27 5.22 8.70
CA PRO A 267 8.23 5.03 9.73
C PRO A 267 7.27 3.88 9.40
N LEU A 268 7.32 3.37 8.16
CA LEU A 268 6.35 2.45 7.59
C LEU A 268 7.01 1.56 6.54
N ASN A 269 6.82 0.25 6.63
CA ASN A 269 7.06 -0.71 5.56
C ASN A 269 5.74 -0.98 4.83
N VAL A 270 5.60 -0.52 3.59
CA VAL A 270 4.35 -0.71 2.83
C VAL A 270 4.15 -2.14 2.34
N GLY A 271 5.17 -3.01 2.43
CA GLY A 271 5.11 -4.42 2.07
C GLY A 271 4.21 -5.25 2.97
N PHE A 272 3.78 -4.69 4.10
CA PHE A 272 2.72 -5.23 4.92
C PHE A 272 1.86 -4.12 5.51
N PHE A 273 0.54 -4.30 5.45
CA PHE A 273 -0.34 -3.57 6.37
C PHE A 273 -1.61 -4.38 6.65
N ALA A 274 -2.22 -4.14 7.80
CA ALA A 274 -3.54 -4.67 8.13
C ALA A 274 -4.48 -3.57 8.60
N VAL A 275 -5.74 -3.65 8.17
CA VAL A 275 -6.74 -2.63 8.44
C VAL A 275 -8.14 -3.24 8.46
N ARG A 276 -9.07 -2.60 9.17
CA ARG A 276 -10.50 -2.79 8.93
C ARG A 276 -10.91 -1.98 7.69
N PRO A 277 -11.33 -2.61 6.57
CA PRO A 277 -11.69 -1.88 5.37
C PRO A 277 -12.81 -0.86 5.60
N ASP A 278 -12.67 0.31 5.00
CA ASP A 278 -13.66 1.38 4.99
C ASP A 278 -13.56 2.13 3.66
N ALA A 279 -14.68 2.28 2.95
CA ALA A 279 -14.72 2.99 1.68
C ALA A 279 -14.22 4.44 1.79
N ARG A 280 -14.34 5.06 2.98
CA ARG A 280 -13.81 6.41 3.26
C ARG A 280 -12.29 6.44 3.23
N LEU A 281 -11.60 5.38 3.64
CA LEU A 281 -10.13 5.30 3.59
C LEU A 281 -9.63 5.21 2.15
N LEU A 282 -10.24 4.34 1.33
CA LEU A 282 -9.91 4.27 -0.10
C LEU A 282 -10.19 5.60 -0.81
N HIS A 283 -11.32 6.23 -0.51
CA HIS A 283 -11.65 7.53 -1.07
C HIS A 283 -10.65 8.62 -0.65
N ALA A 284 -10.27 8.67 0.63
CA ALA A 284 -9.25 9.60 1.12
C ALA A 284 -7.90 9.38 0.42
N ALA A 285 -7.50 8.12 0.20
CA ALA A 285 -6.26 7.79 -0.52
C ALA A 285 -6.30 8.26 -1.99
N ILE A 286 -7.45 8.09 -2.67
CA ILE A 286 -7.65 8.61 -4.03
C ILE A 286 -7.55 10.13 -4.05
N LEU A 287 -8.25 10.82 -3.14
CA LEU A 287 -8.20 12.28 -3.03
C LEU A 287 -6.80 12.78 -2.73
N PHE A 288 -6.06 12.10 -1.85
CA PHE A 288 -4.67 12.43 -1.58
C PHE A 288 -3.82 12.32 -2.85
N ALA A 289 -3.92 11.20 -3.58
CA ALA A 289 -3.18 10.99 -4.83
C ALA A 289 -3.52 12.02 -5.93
N GLN A 290 -4.76 12.51 -5.96
CA GLN A 290 -5.22 13.56 -6.88
C GLN A 290 -4.66 14.94 -6.54
N ASN A 291 -4.43 15.22 -5.26
CA ASN A 291 -4.06 16.56 -4.80
C ASN A 291 -2.57 16.70 -4.46
N ALA A 292 -1.91 15.61 -4.08
CA ALA A 292 -0.51 15.61 -3.71
C ALA A 292 0.36 16.01 -4.91
N SER A 293 1.10 17.09 -4.74
CA SER A 293 2.23 17.49 -5.60
C SER A 293 3.52 17.16 -4.85
N TYR A 294 4.38 16.39 -5.49
CA TYR A 294 5.75 16.20 -5.05
C TYR A 294 6.60 17.10 -5.95
N GLU A 295 6.96 18.26 -5.41
CA GLU A 295 7.86 19.25 -6.04
C GLU A 295 9.27 19.11 -5.46
#